data_AF-A0A0A6VP44-F1
#
_entry.id   AF-A0A0A6VP44-F1
#
_cell.length_a   1.000
_cell.length_b   1.000
_cell.length_c   1.000
_cell.angle_alpha   90.00
_cell.angle_beta   90.00
_cell.angle_gamma   90.00
#
_symmetry.space_group_name_H-M   'P 1'
#
loop_
_entity.id
_entity.type
_entity.pdbx_description
1 polymer ?
#
loop_
_entity_poly.entity_id
_entity_poly.type
_entity_poly.pdbx_seq_one_letter_code
_entity_poly.pdbx_strand_id
1 'polypeptide(L)' 'MHPATGASTGRTGRRPEEFPMTEQFTVRGYVATDPESRSLPDGTVVVTFRLASTPRWFDQQAGAWRDGHTNCVSSP' A
#
# COMPACT_ATOMS: atom_id res chain seq x y z
N MET A 1 -3.77 15.48 -63.01
CA MET A 1 -4.54 14.28 -63.40
C MET A 1 -4.44 13.26 -62.25
N HIS A 2 -5.45 13.26 -61.37
CA HIS A 2 -5.84 12.26 -60.35
C HIS A 2 -4.84 11.77 -59.25
N PRO A 3 -5.35 11.34 -58.06
CA PRO A 3 -4.86 11.76 -56.75
C PRO A 3 -4.33 10.61 -55.86
N ALA A 4 -3.77 10.94 -54.70
CA ALA A 4 -3.55 9.97 -53.62
C ALA A 4 -4.37 10.37 -52.39
N THR A 5 -5.38 9.55 -52.12
CA THR A 5 -6.16 9.46 -50.88
C THR A 5 -5.27 9.10 -49.70
N GLY A 6 -5.48 9.75 -48.56
CA GLY A 6 -4.86 9.38 -47.30
C GLY A 6 -5.63 9.96 -46.12
N ALA A 7 -6.75 9.32 -45.77
CA ALA A 7 -7.38 9.55 -44.48
C ALA A 7 -6.41 9.17 -43.36
N SER A 8 -6.02 10.12 -42.50
CA SER A 8 -5.44 9.78 -41.20
C SER A 8 -6.50 10.00 -40.13
N THR A 9 -7.27 8.94 -39.91
CA THR A 9 -8.17 8.73 -38.78
C THR A 9 -7.49 9.14 -37.48
N GLY A 10 -8.20 9.95 -36.68
CA GLY A 10 -7.74 10.41 -35.37
C GLY A 10 -7.23 9.27 -34.51
N ARG A 11 -5.98 9.39 -34.06
CA ARG A 11 -5.41 8.54 -33.03
C ARG A 11 -6.07 8.91 -31.71
N THR A 12 -7.22 8.31 -31.42
CA THR A 12 -7.84 8.34 -30.09
C THR A 12 -6.81 7.81 -29.11
N GLY A 13 -6.20 8.71 -28.34
CA GLY A 13 -5.31 8.36 -27.25
C GLY A 13 -6.09 7.47 -26.29
N ARG A 14 -5.63 6.23 -26.08
CA ARG A 14 -6.14 5.43 -24.97
C ARG A 14 -5.83 6.21 -23.70
N ARG A 15 -6.84 6.65 -22.97
CA ARG A 15 -6.69 7.03 -21.56
C ARG A 15 -5.98 5.86 -20.87
N PRO A 16 -4.90 6.07 -20.10
CA PRO A 16 -4.42 5.02 -19.21
C PRO A 16 -5.59 4.69 -18.28
N GLU A 17 -6.12 3.47 -18.36
CA GLU A 17 -6.96 2.95 -17.30
C GLU A 17 -6.12 3.02 -16.02
N GLU A 18 -6.61 3.75 -15.02
CA GLU A 18 -6.05 3.72 -13.68
C GLU A 18 -6.29 2.31 -13.15
N PHE A 19 -5.35 1.40 -13.42
CA PHE A 19 -5.34 0.10 -12.79
C PHE A 19 -5.32 0.35 -11.28
N PRO A 20 -6.21 -0.28 -10.49
CA PRO A 20 -6.16 -0.14 -9.05
C PRO A 20 -4.78 -0.63 -8.61
N MET A 21 -3.95 0.30 -8.14
CA MET A 21 -2.65 0.01 -7.55
C MET A 21 -2.89 -0.59 -6.16
N THR A 22 -3.47 -1.79 -6.13
CA THR A 22 -3.55 -2.58 -4.91
C THR A 22 -2.18 -3.18 -4.69
N GLU A 23 -1.38 -2.52 -3.87
CA GLU A 23 -0.08 -3.01 -3.43
C GLU A 23 -0.27 -3.98 -2.26
N GLN A 24 0.23 -5.22 -2.41
CA GLN A 24 0.21 -6.22 -1.34
C GLN A 24 1.56 -6.24 -0.61
N PHE A 25 1.54 -6.03 0.69
CA PHE A 25 2.74 -6.05 1.54
C PHE A 25 2.50 -6.84 2.83
N THR A 26 3.57 -7.36 3.44
CA THR A 26 3.53 -8.07 4.72
C THR A 26 4.23 -7.25 5.80
N VAL A 27 3.59 -7.06 6.95
CA VAL A 27 4.18 -6.35 8.10
C VAL A 27 4.15 -7.24 9.33
N ARG A 28 5.23 -7.22 10.11
CA ARG A 28 5.32 -7.87 11.43
C ARG A 28 5.57 -6.81 12.50
N GLY A 29 4.87 -6.92 13.62
CA GLY A 29 4.96 -5.97 14.73
C GLY A 29 4.05 -6.36 15.89
N TYR A 30 3.85 -5.41 16.80
CA TYR A 30 2.95 -5.52 17.95
C TYR A 30 1.82 -4.50 17.85
N VAL A 31 0.63 -4.87 18.31
CA VAL A 31 -0.50 -3.95 18.44
C VAL A 31 -0.19 -3.00 19.62
N ALA A 32 -0.08 -1.70 19.33
CA ALA A 32 0.41 -0.71 20.29
C ALA A 32 -0.71 -0.07 21.13
N THR A 33 -1.95 -0.16 20.66
CA THR A 33 -3.14 0.39 21.33
C THR A 33 -4.27 -0.62 21.25
N ASP A 34 -5.19 -0.59 22.20
CA ASP A 34 -6.41 -1.40 22.12
C ASP A 34 -7.13 -1.14 20.78
N PRO A 35 -7.54 -2.18 20.04
CA PRO A 35 -8.25 -1.99 18.77
C PRO A 35 -9.60 -1.32 18.97
N GLU A 36 -9.91 -0.33 18.14
CA GLU A 36 -11.21 0.33 18.13
C GLU A 36 -12.09 -0.29 17.05
N SER A 37 -13.29 -0.75 17.42
CA SER A 37 -14.27 -1.32 16.49
C SER A 37 -15.44 -0.38 16.25
N ARG A 38 -15.84 -0.23 14.99
CA ARG A 38 -17.04 0.52 14.59
C ARG A 38 -17.91 -0.33 13.67
N SER A 39 -19.20 -0.42 14.00
CA SER A 39 -20.20 -1.00 13.09
C SER A 39 -20.76 0.08 12.16
N LEU A 40 -20.85 -0.24 10.88
CA LEU A 40 -21.51 0.59 9.87
C LEU A 40 -23.00 0.20 9.75
N PRO A 41 -23.87 1.11 9.24
CA PRO A 41 -25.31 0.84 9.13
C PRO A 41 -25.67 -0.38 8.26
N ASP A 42 -24.80 -0.76 7.33
CA ASP A 42 -24.96 -1.94 6.47
C ASP A 42 -24.55 -3.26 7.17
N GLY A 43 -24.14 -3.20 8.43
CA GLY A 43 -23.70 -4.35 9.23
C GLY A 43 -22.20 -4.65 9.13
N THR A 44 -21.45 -3.90 8.33
CA THR A 44 -19.98 -4.07 8.21
C THR A 44 -19.29 -3.63 9.50
N VAL A 45 -18.32 -4.42 9.98
CA VAL A 45 -17.48 -4.07 11.13
C VAL A 45 -16.10 -3.65 10.65
N VAL A 46 -15.69 -2.43 11.00
CA VAL A 46 -14.36 -1.89 10.75
C VAL A 46 -13.59 -1.85 12.06
N VAL A 47 -12.33 -2.30 12.03
CA VAL A 47 -11.42 -2.28 13.19
C VAL A 47 -10.17 -1.49 12.84
N THR A 48 -9.86 -0.48 13.66
CA THR A 48 -8.67 0.36 13.51
C THR A 48 -7.72 0.12 14.68
N PHE A 49 -6.44 -0.03 14.39
CA PHE A 49 -5.38 -0.22 15.39
C PHE A 49 -4.06 0.38 14.91
N ARG A 50 -3.13 0.57 15.83
CA ARG A 50 -1.75 1.00 15.53
C ARG A 50 -0.81 -0.20 15.63
N LEU A 51 -0.01 -0.43 14.60
CA LEU A 51 1.02 -1.47 14.60
C LEU A 51 2.38 -0.82 14.80
N ALA A 52 3.09 -1.24 15.85
CA ALA A 52 4.48 -0.90 16.08
C ALA A 52 5.38 -1.97 15.47
N SER A 53 6.20 -1.61 14.50
CA SER A 53 7.19 -2.49 13.90
C SER A 53 8.60 -2.00 14.25
N THR A 54 9.34 -2.81 14.98
CA THR A 54 10.75 -2.55 15.31
C THR A 54 11.62 -3.46 14.46
N PRO A 55 12.28 -2.93 13.40
CA PRO A 55 13.18 -3.73 12.58
C PRO A 55 14.39 -4.15 13.43
N ARG A 56 14.78 -5.41 13.32
CA ARG A 56 15.92 -5.97 14.07
C ARG A 56 16.93 -6.54 13.08
N TRP A 57 18.19 -6.15 13.20
CA TRP A 57 19.29 -6.74 12.44
C TRP A 57 20.35 -7.31 13.37
N PHE A 58 21.02 -8.35 12.92
CA PHE A 58 22.10 -8.96 13.69
C PHE A 58 23.41 -8.20 13.41
N ASP A 59 24.02 -7.64 14.46
CA ASP A 59 25.34 -7.03 14.40
C ASP A 59 26.40 -8.12 14.64
N GLN A 60 27.14 -8.46 13.59
CA GLN A 60 28.16 -9.52 13.64
C GLN A 60 29.39 -9.15 14.46
N GLN A 61 29.75 -7.86 14.57
CA GLN A 61 30.89 -7.44 15.40
C GLN A 61 30.55 -7.54 16.88
N ALA A 62 29.32 -7.17 17.26
CA ALA A 62 28.85 -7.27 18.63
C ALA A 62 28.35 -8.67 19.02
N GLY A 63 28.14 -9.56 18.04
CA GLY A 63 27.55 -10.89 18.26
C GLY A 63 26.12 -10.84 18.81
N ALA A 64 25.40 -9.76 18.54
CA ALA A 64 24.12 -9.45 19.18
C ALA A 64 23.11 -8.86 18.20
N TRP A 65 21.83 -9.05 18.49
CA TRP A 65 20.75 -8.41 17.75
C TRP A 65 20.56 -6.96 18.21
N ARG A 66 20.52 -6.03 17.26
CA ARG A 66 20.22 -4.62 17.52
C ARG A 66 18.86 -4.24 16.97
N ASP A 67 18.16 -3.42 17.73
CA ASP A 67 16.86 -2.87 17.38
C ASP A 67 17.06 -1.53 16.64
N GLY A 68 16.28 -1.33 15.58
CA GLY A 68 16.22 -0.08 14.82
C GLY A 68 15.13 0.88 15.29
N HIS A 69 14.89 1.92 14.50
CA HIS A 69 13.82 2.88 14.76
C HIS A 69 12.44 2.21 14.63
N THR A 70 11.58 2.39 15.63
CA THR A 70 10.21 1.86 15.61
C THR A 70 9.35 2.66 14.63
N ASN A 71 8.81 1.99 13.62
CA ASN A 71 7.83 2.57 12.71
C ASN A 71 6.40 2.27 13.21
N CYS A 72 5.55 3.29 13.26
CA CYS A 72 4.15 3.18 13.64
C CYS A 72 3.27 3.39 12.40
N VAL A 73 2.52 2.37 11.99
CA VAL A 73 1.59 2.43 10.86
C VAL A 73 0.15 2.41 11.37
N SER A 74 -0.69 3.31 10.84
CA SER A 74 -2.14 3.32 11.01
C SER A 74 -2.83 2.92 9.70
N SER A 75 -3.77 1.97 9.76
CA SER A 75 -4.70 1.76 8.64
C SER A 75 -5.72 2.90 8.61
N PRO A 76 -6.07 3.47 7.43
CA PRO A 76 -7.29 4.25 7.30
C PRO A 76 -8.53 3.39 7.58
#